data_AF-A0A4Y2HC48-F1
#
_entry.id   AF-A0A4Y2HC48-F1
#
_cell.length_a   1.000
_cell.length_b   1.000
_cell.length_c   1.000
_cell.angle_alpha   90.00
_cell.angle_beta   90.00
_cell.angle_gamma   90.00
#
_symmetry.space_group_name_H-M   'P 1'
#
loop_
_entity.id
_entity.type
_entity.pdbx_description
1 polymer ?
#
loop_
_entity_poly.entity_id
_entity_poly.type
_entity_poly.pdbx_seq_one_letter_code
_entity_poly.pdbx_strand_id
1 'polypeptide(L)'
;MNQKHLENNTEHFLSTHKGDETGRYIVKLPMIEGKRSALGDSKEIAERRLNLLWKRLDKNKTMATQYKAFIDEYFQFNHMERILDSVDPKSNEYYIPHHAVFPPESTSTPLRVVCDASANSSNGVSLNSILLNGGTVQQEPIFYHFEIQNL
;
A
#
# COMPACT_ATOMS: atom_id res chain seq x y z
N MET A 1 10.00 -22.08 4.43
CA MET A 1 8.93 -21.26 3.80
C MET A 1 8.13 -22.22 2.91
N ASN A 2 6.79 -22.26 3.02
CA ASN A 2 5.99 -23.36 2.46
C ASN A 2 5.74 -23.16 0.95
N GLN A 3 6.26 -24.06 0.11
CA GLN A 3 6.22 -23.99 -1.36
C GLN A 3 4.78 -23.81 -1.91
N LYS A 4 3.80 -24.41 -1.22
CA LYS A 4 2.37 -24.28 -1.51
C LYS A 4 1.83 -22.84 -1.45
N HIS A 5 2.36 -21.99 -0.57
CA HIS A 5 1.91 -20.58 -0.48
C HIS A 5 2.38 -19.74 -1.67
N LEU A 6 3.57 -20.05 -2.20
CA LEU A 6 4.14 -19.36 -3.36
C LEU A 6 3.40 -19.74 -4.65
N GLU A 7 3.10 -21.03 -4.82
CA GLU A 7 2.30 -21.54 -5.94
C GLU A 7 0.92 -20.88 -5.98
N ASN A 8 0.20 -20.86 -4.85
CA ASN A 8 -1.11 -20.22 -4.76
C ASN A 8 -1.08 -18.71 -5.08
N ASN A 9 -0.04 -17.97 -4.67
CA ASN A 9 0.09 -16.55 -4.96
C ASN A 9 0.35 -16.31 -6.46
N THR A 10 1.18 -17.16 -7.06
CA THR A 10 1.51 -17.12 -8.50
C THR A 10 0.28 -17.43 -9.35
N GLU A 11 -0.47 -18.47 -9.01
CA GLU A 11 -1.73 -18.82 -9.66
C GLU A 11 -2.78 -17.71 -9.53
N HIS A 12 -2.91 -17.10 -8.35
CA HIS A 12 -3.79 -15.94 -8.13
C HIS A 12 -3.39 -14.74 -8.99
N PHE A 13 -2.10 -14.43 -9.08
CA PHE A 13 -1.62 -13.36 -9.96
C PHE A 13 -1.96 -13.66 -11.42
N LEU A 14 -1.60 -14.85 -11.93
CA LEU A 14 -1.86 -15.22 -13.32
C LEU A 14 -3.36 -15.23 -13.67
N SER A 15 -4.22 -15.62 -12.73
CA SER A 15 -5.67 -15.65 -12.96
C SER A 15 -6.37 -14.29 -12.81
N THR A 16 -5.77 -13.33 -12.11
CA THR A 16 -6.41 -12.04 -11.81
C THR A 16 -5.72 -10.83 -12.42
N HIS A 17 -4.51 -10.99 -12.95
CA HIS A 17 -3.83 -9.94 -13.69
C HIS A 17 -4.56 -9.65 -15.01
N LYS A 18 -4.67 -8.36 -15.33
CA LYS A 18 -5.13 -7.91 -16.64
C LYS A 18 -4.52 -6.55 -16.94
N GLY A 19 -4.11 -6.36 -18.19
CA GLY A 19 -3.78 -5.04 -18.72
C GLY A 19 -5.07 -4.30 -19.10
N ASP A 20 -5.15 -3.01 -18.82
CA ASP A 20 -6.16 -2.16 -19.43
C ASP A 20 -5.65 -1.53 -20.75
N GLU A 21 -6.54 -0.84 -21.47
CA GLU A 21 -6.23 -0.18 -22.74
C GLU A 21 -5.18 0.95 -22.62
N THR A 22 -4.87 1.36 -21.38
CA THR A 22 -3.87 2.39 -21.07
C THR A 22 -2.50 1.80 -20.70
N GLY A 23 -2.36 0.47 -20.70
CA GLY A 23 -1.13 -0.22 -20.31
C GLY A 23 -0.95 -0.38 -18.80
N ARG A 24 -2.00 -0.15 -17.99
CA ARG A 24 -1.96 -0.38 -16.53
C ARG A 24 -2.26 -1.83 -16.21
N TYR A 25 -1.53 -2.37 -15.24
CA TYR A 25 -1.80 -3.69 -14.69
C TYR A 25 -2.82 -3.58 -13.55
N ILE A 26 -3.94 -4.27 -13.69
CA ILE A 26 -4.94 -4.45 -12.64
C ILE A 26 -4.75 -5.86 -12.08
N VAL A 27 -4.56 -5.95 -10.76
CA VAL A 27 -4.34 -7.21 -10.05
C VAL A 27 -5.27 -7.24 -8.84
N LYS A 28 -5.87 -8.40 -8.54
CA LYS A 28 -6.63 -8.56 -7.30
C LYS A 28 -5.69 -8.82 -6.13
N LEU A 29 -6.00 -8.30 -4.96
CA LEU A 29 -5.24 -8.64 -3.75
C LEU A 29 -5.33 -10.16 -3.48
N PRO A 30 -4.20 -10.85 -3.21
CA PRO A 30 -4.17 -12.28 -2.96
C PRO A 30 -4.65 -12.56 -1.53
N MET A 31 -5.96 -12.53 -1.28
CA MET A 31 -6.53 -12.81 0.04
C MET A 31 -6.53 -14.32 0.34
N ILE A 32 -6.28 -14.68 1.60
CA ILE A 32 -6.47 -16.05 2.09
C ILE A 32 -7.97 -16.37 2.06
N GLU A 33 -8.33 -17.50 1.45
CA GLU A 33 -9.71 -17.95 1.29
C GLU A 33 -10.48 -17.94 2.62
N GLY A 34 -11.69 -17.37 2.61
CA GLY A 34 -12.53 -17.24 3.80
C GLY A 34 -12.08 -16.26 4.89
N LYS A 35 -10.93 -15.56 4.74
CA LYS A 35 -10.42 -14.64 5.78
C LYS A 35 -10.93 -13.21 5.69
N ARG A 36 -11.59 -12.81 4.59
CA ARG A 36 -12.13 -11.44 4.42
C ARG A 36 -13.11 -11.06 5.54
N SER A 37 -13.94 -12.00 6.00
CA SER A 37 -14.93 -11.80 7.06
C SER A 37 -14.32 -11.60 8.45
N ALA A 38 -13.03 -11.89 8.63
CA ALA A 38 -12.33 -11.64 9.90
C ALA A 38 -11.96 -10.15 10.08
N LEU A 39 -11.88 -9.38 8.99
CA LEU A 39 -11.63 -7.94 9.07
C LEU A 39 -12.85 -7.22 9.66
N GLY A 40 -12.60 -6.42 10.69
CA GLY A 40 -13.59 -5.49 11.24
C GLY A 40 -13.60 -4.16 10.49
N ASP A 41 -14.26 -3.18 11.09
CA ASP A 41 -14.26 -1.80 10.60
C ASP A 41 -12.85 -1.18 10.72
N SER A 42 -12.46 -0.42 9.71
CA SER A 42 -11.17 0.27 9.61
C SER A 42 -11.31 1.78 9.43
N LYS A 43 -12.54 2.27 9.17
CA LYS A 43 -12.81 3.64 8.78
C LYS A 43 -12.42 4.64 9.87
N GLU A 44 -12.91 4.44 11.09
CA GLU A 44 -12.63 5.34 12.22
C GLU A 44 -11.12 5.46 12.49
N ILE A 45 -10.38 4.36 12.37
CA ILE A 45 -8.93 4.33 12.57
C ILE A 45 -8.23 5.12 11.46
N ALA A 46 -8.62 4.92 10.20
CA ALA A 46 -8.08 5.64 9.05
C ALA A 46 -8.35 7.15 9.14
N GLU A 47 -9.60 7.54 9.44
CA GLU A 47 -10.02 8.93 9.62
C GLU A 47 -9.26 9.61 10.76
N ARG A 48 -9.09 8.93 11.90
CA ARG A 48 -8.29 9.46 13.02
C ARG A 48 -6.85 9.73 12.60
N ARG A 49 -6.22 8.83 11.86
CA ARG A 49 -4.84 9.02 11.37
C ARG A 49 -4.75 10.14 10.34
N LEU A 50 -5.74 10.26 9.46
CA LEU A 50 -5.84 11.36 8.50
C LEU A 50 -5.96 12.71 9.20
N ASN A 51 -6.81 12.81 10.22
CA ASN A 51 -6.96 14.02 11.03
C ASN A 51 -5.65 14.43 11.73
N LEU A 52 -4.87 13.46 12.23
CA LEU A 52 -3.55 13.73 12.81
C LEU A 52 -2.54 14.20 11.75
N LEU A 53 -2.59 13.63 10.55
CA LEU A 53 -1.78 14.09 9.41
C LEU A 53 -2.13 15.53 9.06
N TRP A 54 -3.41 15.88 8.94
CA TRP A 54 -3.84 17.26 8.65
C TRP A 54 -3.33 18.26 9.69
N LYS A 55 -3.41 17.93 10.99
CA LYS A 55 -2.83 18.76 12.06
C LYS A 55 -1.32 18.98 11.91
N ARG A 56 -0.59 17.99 11.39
CA ARG A 56 0.86 18.13 11.12
C ARG A 56 1.12 18.99 9.89
N LEU A 57 0.35 18.80 8.82
CA LEU A 57 0.47 19.59 7.59
C LEU A 57 0.14 21.07 7.84
N ASP A 58 -0.86 21.36 8.66
CA ASP A 58 -1.22 22.73 8.97
C ASP A 58 -0.06 23.52 9.62
N LYS A 59 0.69 22.84 10.49
CA LYS A 59 1.87 23.37 11.18
C LYS A 59 3.13 23.44 10.32
N ASN A 60 3.22 22.66 9.23
CA ASN A 60 4.41 22.58 8.37
C ASN A 60 4.02 22.81 6.90
N LYS A 61 4.16 24.05 6.44
CA LYS A 61 3.76 24.45 5.08
C LYS A 61 4.57 23.75 3.99
N THR A 62 5.86 23.49 4.21
CA THR A 62 6.68 22.74 3.24
C THR A 62 6.16 21.31 3.06
N MET A 63 5.87 20.63 4.17
CA MET A 63 5.30 19.29 4.14
C MET A 63 3.90 19.28 3.48
N ALA A 64 3.07 20.31 3.74
CA ALA A 64 1.77 20.46 3.11
C ALA A 64 1.85 20.59 1.59
N THR A 65 2.76 21.43 1.08
CA THR A 65 2.97 21.60 -0.37
C THR A 65 3.40 20.30 -1.03
N GLN A 66 4.38 19.60 -0.45
CA GLN A 66 4.84 18.32 -1.00
C GLN A 66 3.78 17.22 -0.92
N TYR A 67 3.01 17.16 0.17
CA TYR A 67 1.91 16.21 0.31
C TYR A 67 0.83 16.45 -0.74
N LYS A 68 0.45 17.71 -0.97
CA LYS A 68 -0.52 18.06 -2.00
C LYS A 68 -0.02 17.66 -3.40
N ALA A 69 1.22 17.98 -3.73
CA ALA A 69 1.82 17.61 -5.02
C ALA A 69 1.79 16.08 -5.23
N PHE A 70 2.13 15.30 -4.20
CA PHE A 70 2.03 13.84 -4.24
C PHE A 70 0.60 13.37 -4.52
N ILE A 71 -0.40 13.88 -3.81
CA ILE A 71 -1.80 13.45 -3.99
C ILE A 71 -2.32 13.85 -5.38
N ASP A 72 -1.99 15.05 -5.85
CA ASP A 72 -2.38 15.53 -7.18
C ASP A 72 -1.78 14.65 -8.29
N GLU A 73 -0.49 14.29 -8.18
CA GLU A 73 0.19 13.37 -9.10
C GLU A 73 -0.44 11.96 -9.07
N TYR A 74 -0.69 11.44 -7.87
CA TYR A 74 -1.32 10.12 -7.69
C TYR A 74 -2.73 10.05 -8.29
N PHE A 75 -3.49 11.15 -8.21
CA PHE A 75 -4.79 11.28 -8.87
C PHE A 75 -4.66 11.41 -10.39
N GLN A 76 -3.73 12.23 -10.88
CA GLN A 76 -3.48 12.41 -12.33
C GLN A 76 -3.06 11.12 -13.03
N PHE A 77 -2.30 10.27 -12.36
CA PHE A 77 -1.94 8.94 -12.88
C PHE A 77 -3.03 7.88 -12.71
N ASN A 78 -4.23 8.29 -12.30
CA ASN A 78 -5.37 7.40 -12.06
C ASN A 78 -5.00 6.24 -11.13
N HIS A 79 -4.15 6.50 -10.12
CA HIS A 79 -3.82 5.56 -9.05
C HIS A 79 -4.78 5.70 -7.85
N MET A 80 -5.56 6.77 -7.82
CA MET A 80 -6.66 6.97 -6.88
C MET A 80 -7.84 7.64 -7.58
N GLU A 81 -9.04 7.36 -7.09
CA GLU A 81 -10.27 8.03 -7.50
C GLU A 81 -10.95 8.66 -6.28
N ARG A 82 -11.80 9.66 -6.54
CA ARG A 82 -12.58 10.28 -5.49
C ARG A 82 -13.78 9.39 -5.18
N ILE A 83 -13.92 9.00 -3.91
CA ILE A 83 -15.13 8.31 -3.44
C ILE A 83 -16.29 9.31 -3.51
N LEU A 84 -17.37 8.96 -4.23
CA LEU A 84 -18.62 9.72 -4.24
C LEU A 84 -19.45 9.30 -3.01
N ASP A 85 -20.14 10.26 -2.38
CA ASP A 85 -20.72 10.18 -1.01
C ASP A 85 -21.90 9.18 -0.81
N SER A 86 -21.93 8.08 -1.54
CA SER A 86 -22.82 6.94 -1.28
C SER A 86 -22.01 5.65 -1.29
N VAL A 87 -21.12 5.51 -0.31
CA VAL A 87 -20.62 4.19 0.06
C VAL A 87 -21.82 3.40 0.57
N ASP A 88 -22.20 2.35 -0.16
CA ASP A 88 -23.24 1.42 0.28
C ASP A 88 -22.89 0.97 1.71
N PRO A 89 -23.79 1.08 2.70
CA PRO A 89 -23.58 0.52 4.03
C PRO A 89 -23.25 -0.98 4.04
N LYS A 90 -23.56 -1.69 2.94
CA LYS A 90 -23.20 -3.09 2.69
C LYS A 90 -21.89 -3.27 1.94
N SER A 91 -21.20 -2.18 1.58
CA SER A 91 -19.93 -2.26 0.88
C SER A 91 -18.90 -2.96 1.76
N ASN A 92 -18.17 -3.91 1.17
CA ASN A 92 -17.03 -4.55 1.80
C ASN A 92 -15.78 -3.68 1.64
N GLU A 93 -15.88 -2.40 1.96
CA GLU A 93 -14.76 -1.47 1.90
C GLU A 93 -13.76 -1.74 3.03
N TYR A 94 -12.51 -1.38 2.79
CA TYR A 94 -11.46 -1.40 3.80
C TYR A 94 -10.61 -0.16 3.62
N TYR A 95 -10.49 0.63 4.68
CA TYR A 95 -9.77 1.89 4.67
C TYR A 95 -8.37 1.63 5.22
N ILE A 96 -7.37 1.74 4.36
CA ILE A 96 -5.97 1.60 4.77
C ILE A 96 -5.51 2.97 5.28
N PRO A 97 -5.15 3.11 6.56
CA PRO A 97 -4.59 4.36 7.05
C PRO A 97 -3.27 4.67 6.35
N HIS A 98 -3.00 5.93 6.04
CA HIS A 98 -1.71 6.35 5.48
C HIS A 98 -1.04 7.42 6.34
N HIS A 99 0.26 7.60 6.13
CA HIS A 99 1.03 8.69 6.73
C HIS A 99 2.08 9.21 5.75
N ALA A 100 2.47 10.47 5.93
CA ALA A 100 3.52 11.09 5.14
C ALA A 100 4.87 11.02 5.89
N VAL A 101 5.87 10.44 5.22
CA VAL A 101 7.26 10.42 5.64
C VAL A 101 7.96 11.59 4.96
N PHE A 102 8.36 12.57 5.77
CA PHE A 102 9.01 13.80 5.34
C PHE A 102 10.39 13.88 5.99
N PRO A 103 11.47 13.55 5.26
CA PRO A 103 12.84 13.75 5.72
C PRO A 103 13.29 15.19 5.39
N PRO A 104 13.40 16.10 6.36
CA PRO A 104 13.66 17.53 6.10
C PRO A 104 15.02 17.80 5.45
N GLU A 105 16.01 16.95 5.75
CA GLU A 105 17.39 17.06 5.27
C GLU A 105 17.61 16.34 3.93
N SER A 106 16.57 15.72 3.35
CA SER A 106 16.73 15.01 2.07
C SER A 106 16.73 15.99 0.92
N THR A 107 17.86 16.08 0.23
CA THR A 107 18.01 16.86 -1.00
C THR A 107 17.53 16.13 -2.24
N SER A 108 17.33 14.81 -2.18
CA SER A 108 17.07 13.95 -3.35
C SER A 108 15.74 13.19 -3.33
N THR A 109 15.14 12.95 -2.17
CA THR A 109 13.84 12.26 -2.08
C THR A 109 12.74 13.17 -1.53
N PRO A 110 11.77 13.57 -2.36
CA PRO A 110 10.57 14.28 -1.88
C PRO A 110 9.76 13.40 -0.91
N LEU A 111 8.84 14.04 -0.20
CA LEU A 111 7.85 13.40 0.69
C LEU A 111 7.29 12.11 0.08
N ARG A 112 7.20 11.05 0.89
CA ARG A 112 6.54 9.79 0.51
C ARG A 112 5.28 9.57 1.35
N VAL A 113 4.22 9.10 0.73
CA VAL A 113 3.03 8.61 1.43
C VAL A 113 3.13 7.09 1.56
N VAL A 114 2.96 6.60 2.78
CA VAL A 114 3.03 5.17 3.11
C VAL A 114 1.67 4.72 3.63
N CYS A 115 1.08 3.74 2.97
CA CYS A 115 -0.15 3.06 3.40
C CYS A 115 0.21 1.98 4.43
N ASP A 116 -0.39 2.04 5.61
CA ASP A 116 -0.19 1.11 6.72
C ASP A 116 -1.26 0.00 6.70
N ALA A 117 -1.07 -0.99 5.85
CA ALA A 117 -1.91 -2.19 5.80
C ALA A 117 -1.70 -3.14 7.00
N SER A 118 -0.76 -2.83 7.91
CA SER A 118 -0.54 -3.56 9.16
C SER A 118 -1.39 -3.04 10.32
N ALA A 119 -2.04 -1.89 10.15
CA ALA A 119 -3.00 -1.38 11.11
C ALA A 119 -4.16 -2.36 11.31
N ASN A 120 -4.41 -2.73 12.56
CA ASN A 120 -5.53 -3.58 12.93
C ASN A 120 -6.86 -2.84 12.71
N SER A 121 -7.84 -3.56 12.18
CA SER A 121 -9.26 -3.18 12.20
C SER A 121 -9.85 -3.30 13.62
N SER A 122 -11.13 -2.93 13.78
CA SER A 122 -11.89 -3.03 15.04
C SER A 122 -11.87 -4.42 15.69
N ASN A 123 -11.67 -5.47 14.88
CA ASN A 123 -11.62 -6.86 15.34
C ASN A 123 -10.19 -7.34 15.65
N GLY A 124 -9.19 -6.45 15.63
CA GLY A 124 -7.79 -6.80 15.92
C GLY A 124 -7.05 -7.48 14.76
N VAL A 125 -7.67 -7.59 13.59
CA VAL A 125 -7.09 -8.21 12.38
C VAL A 125 -6.66 -7.12 11.40
N SER A 126 -5.45 -7.21 10.85
CA SER A 126 -4.95 -6.28 9.83
C SER A 126 -5.08 -6.85 8.42
N LEU A 127 -5.10 -5.98 7.40
CA LEU A 127 -5.14 -6.42 6.00
C LEU A 127 -3.97 -7.34 5.67
N ASN A 128 -2.74 -6.97 6.05
CA ASN A 128 -1.56 -7.78 5.80
C ASN A 128 -1.66 -9.20 6.40
N SER A 129 -2.35 -9.36 7.55
CA SER A 129 -2.50 -10.68 8.19
C SER A 129 -3.41 -11.65 7.45
N ILE A 130 -4.24 -11.15 6.52
CA ILE A 130 -5.17 -11.96 5.72
C ILE A 130 -4.78 -12.07 4.25
N LEU A 131 -3.64 -11.49 3.85
CA LEU A 131 -3.08 -11.64 2.51
C LEU A 131 -2.12 -12.83 2.48
N LEU A 132 -2.06 -13.50 1.33
CA LEU A 132 -1.04 -14.50 1.05
C LEU A 132 0.31 -13.81 1.01
N ASN A 133 1.28 -14.37 1.73
CA ASN A 133 2.66 -13.91 1.65
C ASN A 133 3.19 -14.10 0.23
N GLY A 134 3.88 -13.09 -0.29
CA GLY A 134 4.73 -13.27 -1.47
C GLY A 134 5.89 -14.21 -1.13
N GLY A 135 6.33 -14.99 -2.13
CA GLY A 135 7.62 -15.67 -2.01
C GLY A 135 8.76 -14.66 -1.94
N THR A 136 9.91 -15.09 -1.44
CA THR A 136 11.14 -14.31 -1.55
C THR A 136 11.56 -14.24 -3.01
N VAL A 137 11.67 -13.02 -3.55
CA VAL A 137 12.14 -12.76 -4.93
C VAL A 137 13.57 -13.24 -5.14
N GLN A 138 14.37 -13.29 -4.07
CA GLN A 138 15.70 -13.90 -4.07
C GLN A 138 15.62 -15.28 -3.42
N GLN A 139 15.83 -16.32 -4.23
CA GLN A 139 15.93 -17.70 -3.74
C GLN A 139 17.32 -18.00 -3.17
N GLU A 140 18.35 -17.25 -3.59
CA GLU A 140 19.74 -17.39 -3.19
C GLU A 140 20.38 -16.00 -3.02
N PRO A 141 21.22 -15.76 -1.99
CA PRO A 141 22.03 -14.55 -1.91
C PRO A 141 23.05 -14.55 -3.07
N ILE A 142 22.89 -13.64 -4.03
CA ILE A 142 23.90 -13.44 -5.07
C ILE A 142 25.04 -12.63 -4.45
N PHE A 143 26.16 -13.30 -4.18
CA PHE A 143 27.40 -12.61 -3.83
C PHE A 143 28.07 -12.10 -5.11
N TYR A 144 28.14 -10.78 -5.27
CA TYR A 144 28.95 -10.15 -6.30
C TYR A 144 30.39 -10.03 -5.80
N HIS A 145 31.32 -10.75 -6.44
CA HIS A 145 32.75 -10.49 -6.27
C HIS A 145 33.14 -9.41 -7.28
N PHE A 146 33.44 -8.21 -6.80
CA PHE A 146 34.03 -7.14 -7.62
C PHE A 146 35.55 -7.20 -7.45
N GLU A 147 36.24 -7.67 -8.48
CA GLU A 147 37.70 -7.54 -8.57
C GLU A 147 38.00 -6.10 -9.01
N ILE A 148 38.42 -5.24 -8.08
CA ILE A 148 38.89 -3.89 -8.42
C ILE A 148 40.29 -4.07 -9.03
N GLN A 149 40.35 -4.12 -10.36
CA GLN A 149 41.62 -4.01 -11.06
C GLN A 149 42.02 -2.52 -11.12
N ASN A 150 43.15 -2.22 -10.48
CA ASN A 150 43.92 -0.98 -10.47
C ASN A 150 43.48 0.10 -9.46
N LEU A 151 44.21 0.15 -8.33
CA LEU A 151 44.63 1.38 -7.66
C LEU A 151 45.96 1.84 -8.27
#